data_AF-A0A818XX85-F1
#
_entry.id   AF-A0A818XX85-F1
#
_cell.length_a   1.000
_cell.length_b   1.000
_cell.length_c   1.000
_cell.angle_alpha   90.00
_cell.angle_beta   90.00
_cell.angle_gamma   90.00
#
_symmetry.space_group_name_H-M   'P 1'
#
loop_
_entity.id
_entity.type
_entity.pdbx_description
1 polymer ?
#
loop_
_entity_poly.entity_id
_entity_poly.type
_entity_poly.pdbx_seq_one_letter_code
_entity_poly.pdbx_strand_id
1 'polypeptide(L)'
;MLSQKEYDDTLWKYNNIPKSITGQPRRNIRQAYRKKLMEHYYASNYPPFEPSPYELIFINYRTTEETLIQLINIINSSTLFIIDTESVGVYKKPNKPALIQVQIVTRELNSYILLIEVHYLPRSHVSTFILIQQLFELLFQTKNIIYVWGEIDELTKFTEFNLFTYDQIYLSHNINLQGEFKLYWHKHHPHIPTSSTNNQKCICEACIGIQENNPWSIQAATAYELHKWLDKRHTCSPFDIGLDPKLVKLNSNELQYRQLITLYAANDSITNNNLELMLFDTNEQNEQELIDEQQVKITSSTTTLTTHYEFQTPSYNNNEQLQQTPPVEPNLVTIESQQRSRQLTKEEKHKIHNRSCTLKQRKRYYQHGIKCRNIDKRFTIRNIKDILRQHRISFTAINFSTSSTAHERTLHIGVKDISKLETYEIQIQNLFTREHYKQFQYKKREIYHHTIRHYHKNNHHRRHTSNE
;
A
#
# COMPACT_ATOMS: atom_id res chain seq x y z
N MET A 1 25.82 -4.65 8.19
CA MET A 1 25.87 -3.28 8.75
C MET A 1 26.96 -2.51 8.04
N LEU A 2 26.77 -1.22 7.74
CA LEU A 2 27.85 -0.37 7.20
C LEU A 2 28.94 -0.17 8.27
N SER A 3 30.21 -0.19 7.87
CA SER A 3 31.30 0.35 8.69
C SER A 3 31.15 1.87 8.83
N GLN A 4 31.80 2.48 9.83
CA GLN A 4 31.74 3.94 10.03
C GLN A 4 32.13 4.72 8.77
N LYS A 5 33.21 4.29 8.12
CA LYS A 5 33.68 4.89 6.86
C LYS A 5 32.64 4.80 5.74
N GLU A 6 31.96 3.66 5.60
CA GLU A 6 30.91 3.48 4.59
C GLU A 6 29.65 4.29 4.92
N TYR A 7 29.33 4.42 6.21
CA TYR A 7 28.24 5.28 6.68
C TYR A 7 28.51 6.74 6.31
N ASP A 8 29.69 7.26 6.67
CA ASP A 8 30.08 8.66 6.41
C ASP A 8 30.11 8.96 4.90
N ASP A 9 30.66 8.04 4.09
CA ASP A 9 30.65 8.16 2.62
C ASP A 9 29.22 8.14 2.05
N THR A 10 28.36 7.24 2.55
CA THR A 10 26.95 7.16 2.10
C THR A 10 26.19 8.43 2.47
N LEU A 11 26.40 8.95 3.67
CA LEU A 11 25.79 10.19 4.16
C LEU A 11 26.28 11.39 3.35
N TRP A 12 27.57 11.47 3.08
CA TRP A 12 28.15 12.50 2.22
C TRP A 12 27.56 12.44 0.81
N LYS A 13 27.47 11.26 0.20
CA LYS A 13 26.86 11.06 -1.14
C LYS A 13 25.38 11.44 -1.16
N TYR A 14 24.64 11.14 -0.10
CA TYR A 14 23.23 11.53 0.04
C TYR A 14 23.05 13.06 0.06
N ASN A 15 23.90 13.77 0.82
CA ASN A 15 23.83 15.22 0.95
C ASN A 15 24.37 15.95 -0.29
N ASN A 16 25.31 15.34 -1.02
CA ASN A 16 26.01 15.93 -2.16
C ASN A 16 25.58 15.40 -3.54
N ILE A 17 24.34 14.90 -3.69
CA ILE A 17 23.83 14.47 -5.00
C ILE A 17 23.89 15.64 -5.99
N PRO A 18 24.58 15.49 -7.15
CA PRO A 18 24.82 16.60 -8.07
C PRO A 18 23.55 17.34 -8.48
N LYS A 19 23.58 18.68 -8.41
CA LYS A 19 22.44 19.51 -8.79
C LYS A 19 22.06 19.37 -10.28
N SER A 20 23.00 18.95 -11.11
CA SER A 20 22.81 18.65 -12.53
C SER A 20 21.86 17.47 -12.79
N ILE A 21 21.79 16.51 -11.85
CA ILE A 21 20.83 15.41 -11.93
C ILE A 21 19.48 15.94 -11.42
N THR A 22 18.49 15.96 -12.29
CA THR A 22 17.14 16.50 -12.00
C THR A 22 16.08 15.44 -12.26
N GLY A 23 14.88 15.62 -11.69
CA GLY A 23 13.74 14.72 -11.89
C GLY A 23 13.92 13.32 -11.29
N GLN A 24 13.48 12.30 -12.04
CA GLN A 24 13.39 10.91 -11.56
C GLN A 24 14.75 10.28 -11.18
N PRO A 25 15.83 10.42 -11.98
CA PRO A 25 17.13 9.85 -11.62
C PRO A 25 17.64 10.36 -10.27
N ARG A 26 17.47 11.66 -9.99
CA ARG A 26 17.87 12.24 -8.71
C ARG A 26 17.08 11.64 -7.55
N ARG A 27 15.77 11.46 -7.72
CA ARG A 27 14.89 10.84 -6.71
C ARG A 27 15.31 9.41 -6.41
N ASN A 28 15.57 8.61 -7.45
CA ASN A 28 15.99 7.21 -7.31
C ASN A 28 17.33 7.09 -6.55
N ILE A 29 18.33 7.90 -6.92
CA ILE A 29 19.64 7.91 -6.22
C ILE A 29 19.45 8.32 -4.75
N ARG A 30 18.68 9.38 -4.51
CA ARG A 30 18.40 9.86 -3.15
C ARG A 30 17.68 8.80 -2.31
N GLN A 31 16.72 8.10 -2.89
CA GLN A 31 15.98 7.02 -2.23
C GLN A 31 16.90 5.83 -1.93
N ALA A 32 17.79 5.47 -2.84
CA ALA A 32 18.75 4.38 -2.63
C ALA A 32 19.70 4.67 -1.46
N TYR A 33 20.28 5.87 -1.39
CA TYR A 33 21.13 6.24 -0.25
C TYR A 33 20.35 6.37 1.05
N ARG A 34 19.16 6.99 1.03
CA ARG A 34 18.29 7.07 2.21
C ARG A 34 17.98 5.67 2.75
N LYS A 35 17.65 4.72 1.87
CA LYS A 35 17.37 3.34 2.25
C LYS A 35 18.58 2.68 2.93
N LYS A 36 19.78 2.83 2.39
CA LYS A 36 21.01 2.32 3.03
C LYS A 36 21.27 2.91 4.41
N LEU A 37 21.04 4.21 4.57
CA LEU A 37 21.20 4.89 5.87
C LEU A 37 20.14 4.43 6.87
N MET A 38 18.88 4.28 6.46
CA MET A 38 17.81 3.73 7.30
C MET A 38 18.09 2.28 7.70
N GLU A 39 18.58 1.47 6.77
CA GLU A 39 18.96 0.08 7.04
C GLU A 39 20.05 -0.01 8.11
N HIS A 40 21.08 0.85 8.00
CA HIS A 40 22.12 0.93 9.01
C HIS A 40 21.55 1.38 10.36
N TYR A 41 20.69 2.40 10.37
CA TYR A 41 20.02 2.86 11.60
C TYR A 41 19.24 1.72 12.28
N TYR A 42 18.39 1.00 11.54
CA TYR A 42 17.60 -0.07 12.13
C TYR A 42 18.47 -1.22 12.63
N ALA A 43 19.45 -1.65 11.84
CA ALA A 43 20.38 -2.70 12.23
C ALA A 43 21.21 -2.36 13.48
N SER A 44 21.46 -1.07 13.75
CA SER A 44 22.22 -0.62 14.91
C SER A 44 21.37 -0.40 16.17
N ASN A 45 20.06 -0.17 16.02
CA ASN A 45 19.18 0.19 17.13
C ASN A 45 18.19 -0.92 17.54
N TYR A 46 17.98 -1.93 16.69
CA TYR A 46 17.02 -3.01 16.95
C TYR A 46 17.65 -4.38 16.69
N PRO A 47 17.31 -5.40 17.50
CA PRO A 47 17.74 -6.77 17.24
C PRO A 47 17.14 -7.28 15.91
N PRO A 48 17.80 -8.23 15.21
CA PRO A 48 17.26 -8.83 14.00
C PRO A 48 15.87 -9.42 14.21
N PHE A 49 15.02 -9.33 13.18
CA PHE A 49 13.72 -9.99 13.19
C PHE A 49 13.88 -11.51 13.17
N GLU A 50 13.36 -12.16 14.20
CA GLU A 50 13.28 -13.61 14.31
C GLU A 50 11.84 -14.07 14.00
N PRO A 51 11.64 -14.84 12.92
CA PRO A 51 10.32 -15.34 12.53
C PRO A 51 9.85 -16.49 13.42
N SER A 52 8.54 -16.57 13.64
CA SER A 52 7.91 -17.79 14.16
C SER A 52 8.13 -18.98 13.20
N PRO A 53 8.08 -20.24 13.66
CA PRO A 53 8.24 -21.40 12.79
C PRO A 53 7.28 -21.40 11.58
N TYR A 54 7.80 -21.76 10.41
CA TYR A 54 7.02 -21.86 9.19
C TYR A 54 7.57 -22.95 8.27
N GLU A 55 6.69 -23.48 7.41
CA GLU A 55 7.08 -24.31 6.29
C GLU A 55 7.14 -23.46 5.01
N LEU A 56 8.29 -23.51 4.33
CA LEU A 56 8.51 -22.76 3.10
C LEU A 56 8.33 -23.65 1.87
N ILE A 57 7.44 -23.24 0.97
CA ILE A 57 7.14 -23.99 -0.26
C ILE A 57 7.31 -23.08 -1.48
N PHE A 58 8.11 -23.53 -2.44
CA PHE A 58 8.26 -22.86 -3.73
C PHE A 58 7.22 -23.38 -4.72
N ILE A 59 6.54 -22.45 -5.41
CA ILE A 59 5.57 -22.75 -6.45
C ILE A 59 6.14 -22.33 -7.80
N ASN A 60 6.53 -23.31 -8.59
CA ASN A 60 7.17 -23.17 -9.91
C ASN A 60 6.95 -24.46 -10.75
N TYR A 61 7.64 -24.58 -11.89
CA TYR A 61 7.49 -25.70 -12.84
C TYR A 61 7.98 -27.04 -12.29
N ARG A 62 8.71 -27.05 -11.15
CA ARG A 62 9.17 -28.26 -10.46
C ARG A 62 8.26 -28.70 -9.32
N THR A 63 7.26 -27.88 -8.95
CA THR A 63 6.28 -28.25 -7.93
C THR A 63 5.43 -29.41 -8.44
N THR A 64 5.28 -30.46 -7.64
CA THR A 64 4.54 -31.67 -8.02
C THR A 64 3.02 -31.47 -7.83
N GLU A 65 2.22 -32.27 -8.54
CA GLU A 65 0.77 -32.29 -8.33
C GLU A 65 0.40 -32.65 -6.89
N GLU A 66 1.12 -33.61 -6.30
CA GLU A 66 0.91 -34.03 -4.91
C GLU A 66 1.05 -32.86 -3.92
N THR A 67 2.14 -32.07 -4.03
CA THR A 67 2.33 -30.87 -3.20
C THR A 67 1.22 -29.86 -3.42
N LEU A 68 0.79 -29.64 -4.67
CA LEU A 68 -0.29 -28.69 -4.98
C LEU A 68 -1.65 -29.16 -4.43
N ILE A 69 -1.95 -30.45 -4.48
CA ILE A 69 -3.17 -31.04 -3.91
C ILE A 69 -3.17 -30.88 -2.38
N GLN A 70 -2.03 -31.13 -1.73
CA GLN A 70 -1.88 -30.91 -0.28
C GLN A 70 -2.13 -29.44 0.08
N LEU A 71 -1.53 -28.51 -0.66
CA LEU A 71 -1.74 -27.07 -0.47
C LEU A 71 -3.19 -26.64 -0.68
N ILE A 72 -3.87 -27.19 -1.69
CA ILE A 72 -5.30 -26.96 -1.93
C ILE A 72 -6.13 -27.39 -0.70
N ASN A 73 -5.80 -28.53 -0.10
CA ASN A 73 -6.49 -28.99 1.11
C ASN A 73 -6.25 -28.05 2.31
N ILE A 74 -5.00 -27.59 2.49
CA ILE A 74 -4.63 -26.62 3.53
C ILE A 74 -5.36 -25.28 3.33
N ILE A 75 -5.43 -24.78 2.10
CA ILE A 75 -6.14 -23.52 1.81
C ILE A 75 -7.65 -23.67 2.01
N ASN A 76 -8.22 -24.83 1.68
CA ASN A 76 -9.64 -25.09 1.90
C ASN A 76 -10.05 -25.07 3.37
N SER A 77 -9.15 -25.49 4.28
CA SER A 77 -9.37 -25.47 5.73
C SER A 77 -8.97 -24.15 6.38
N SER A 78 -8.36 -23.23 5.63
CA SER A 78 -7.89 -21.92 6.11
C SER A 78 -8.81 -20.80 5.66
N THR A 79 -8.82 -19.70 6.42
CA THR A 79 -9.63 -18.50 6.11
C THR A 79 -8.84 -17.21 6.17
N LEU A 80 -7.59 -17.23 6.65
CA LEU A 80 -6.77 -16.06 6.86
C LEU A 80 -5.47 -16.19 6.05
N PHE A 81 -5.22 -15.19 5.23
CA PHE A 81 -4.08 -15.17 4.33
C PHE A 81 -3.40 -13.81 4.37
N ILE A 82 -2.10 -13.81 4.14
CA ILE A 82 -1.32 -12.59 3.93
C ILE A 82 -0.69 -12.67 2.56
N ILE A 83 -0.84 -11.60 1.79
CA ILE A 83 -0.24 -11.51 0.46
C ILE A 83 0.69 -10.32 0.40
N ASP A 84 1.86 -10.57 -0.18
CA ASP A 84 2.78 -9.52 -0.62
C ASP A 84 3.33 -9.84 -2.00
N THR A 85 3.93 -8.85 -2.65
CA THR A 85 4.48 -9.03 -4.00
C THR A 85 5.80 -8.30 -4.18
N GLU A 86 6.70 -8.90 -4.95
CA GLU A 86 7.93 -8.26 -5.38
C GLU A 86 7.95 -8.07 -6.90
N SER A 87 8.43 -6.90 -7.32
CA SER A 87 8.56 -6.51 -8.73
C SER A 87 9.96 -6.00 -9.02
N VAL A 88 10.52 -6.35 -10.18
CA VAL A 88 11.86 -5.95 -10.60
C VAL A 88 11.80 -4.71 -11.49
N GLY A 89 12.69 -3.75 -11.23
CA GLY A 89 12.89 -2.60 -12.10
C GLY A 89 13.73 -2.98 -13.32
N VAL A 90 13.12 -3.13 -14.50
CA VAL A 90 13.86 -3.37 -15.75
C VAL A 90 13.95 -2.07 -16.56
N TYR A 91 15.08 -1.86 -17.26
CA TYR A 91 15.24 -0.72 -18.16
C TYR A 91 14.06 -0.65 -19.16
N LYS A 92 13.36 0.50 -19.18
CA LYS A 92 12.11 0.76 -19.95
C LYS A 92 10.85 -0.02 -19.53
N LYS A 93 10.93 -0.97 -18.60
CA LYS A 93 9.77 -1.68 -18.01
C LYS A 93 9.88 -1.64 -16.47
N PRO A 94 9.54 -0.50 -15.83
CA PRO A 94 9.49 -0.46 -14.38
C PRO A 94 8.41 -1.41 -13.85
N ASN A 95 8.68 -2.03 -12.70
CA ASN A 95 7.74 -2.89 -11.97
C ASN A 95 7.31 -4.15 -12.73
N LYS A 96 8.28 -4.88 -13.31
CA LYS A 96 8.04 -6.21 -13.88
C LYS A 96 7.66 -7.17 -12.74
N PRO A 97 6.48 -7.81 -12.74
CA PRO A 97 6.07 -8.72 -11.68
C PRO A 97 7.04 -9.91 -11.59
N ALA A 98 7.44 -10.33 -10.39
CA ALA A 98 8.47 -11.37 -10.24
C ALA A 98 8.13 -12.44 -9.19
N LEU A 99 7.56 -12.06 -8.05
CA LEU A 99 7.24 -12.97 -6.96
C LEU A 99 5.91 -12.57 -6.32
N ILE A 100 5.09 -13.56 -5.99
CA ILE A 100 3.97 -13.41 -5.05
C ILE A 100 4.35 -14.20 -3.80
N GLN A 101 4.26 -13.58 -2.64
CA GLN A 101 4.37 -14.25 -1.35
C GLN A 101 2.97 -14.45 -0.79
N VAL A 102 2.66 -15.68 -0.36
CA VAL A 102 1.41 -15.99 0.33
C VAL A 102 1.74 -16.67 1.64
N GLN A 103 1.35 -16.08 2.76
CA GLN A 103 1.32 -16.78 4.03
C GLN A 103 -0.08 -17.33 4.28
N ILE A 104 -0.16 -18.63 4.55
CA ILE A 104 -1.37 -19.29 5.03
C ILE A 104 -1.27 -19.37 6.54
N VAL A 105 -2.16 -18.65 7.22
CA VAL A 105 -2.19 -18.62 8.68
C VAL A 105 -3.13 -19.71 9.16
N THR A 106 -2.55 -20.75 9.73
CA THR A 106 -3.29 -21.87 10.32
C THR A 106 -3.46 -21.66 11.81
N ARG A 107 -4.46 -22.32 12.41
CA ARG A 107 -4.65 -22.34 13.88
C ARG A 107 -3.54 -23.09 14.61
N GLU A 108 -2.83 -23.97 13.90
CA GLU A 108 -1.67 -24.70 14.40
C GLU A 108 -0.44 -23.78 14.37
N LEU A 109 0.51 -24.00 15.30
CA LEU A 109 1.68 -23.13 15.54
C LEU A 109 2.61 -22.90 14.34
N ASN A 110 2.39 -23.56 13.21
CA ASN A 110 3.24 -23.49 12.02
C ASN A 110 2.46 -22.87 10.85
N SER A 111 2.90 -21.70 10.36
CA SER A 111 2.35 -21.13 9.12
C SER A 111 3.01 -21.72 7.88
N TYR A 112 2.32 -21.67 6.74
CA TYR A 112 2.92 -22.01 5.45
C TYR A 112 3.23 -20.74 4.67
N ILE A 113 4.43 -20.65 4.09
CA ILE A 113 4.82 -19.56 3.22
C ILE A 113 5.03 -20.10 1.83
N LEU A 114 4.20 -19.65 0.90
CA LEU A 114 4.29 -19.98 -0.50
C LEU A 114 5.02 -18.84 -1.22
N LEU A 115 6.09 -19.18 -1.93
CA LEU A 115 6.79 -18.26 -2.82
C LEU A 115 6.48 -18.67 -4.27
N ILE A 116 5.58 -17.91 -4.92
CA ILE A 116 5.14 -18.16 -6.28
C ILE A 116 6.03 -17.40 -7.26
N GLU A 117 6.88 -18.14 -7.96
CA GLU A 117 7.90 -17.61 -8.87
C GLU A 117 7.33 -17.48 -10.28
N VAL A 118 6.68 -16.36 -10.58
CA VAL A 118 5.79 -16.26 -11.76
C VAL A 118 6.47 -16.44 -13.11
N HIS A 119 7.79 -16.20 -13.20
CA HIS A 119 8.58 -16.47 -14.39
C HIS A 119 8.98 -17.93 -14.60
N TYR A 120 8.79 -18.75 -13.58
CA TYR A 120 9.13 -20.17 -13.57
C TYR A 120 7.89 -21.05 -13.44
N LEU A 121 6.70 -20.53 -13.74
CA LEU A 121 5.47 -21.33 -13.72
C LEU A 121 5.46 -22.41 -14.80
N PRO A 122 4.75 -23.54 -14.58
CA PRO A 122 4.48 -24.51 -15.63
C PRO A 122 3.67 -23.89 -16.78
N ARG A 123 3.64 -24.57 -17.93
CA ARG A 123 2.84 -24.13 -19.08
C ARG A 123 1.34 -24.21 -18.75
N SER A 124 0.55 -23.31 -19.31
CA SER A 124 -0.87 -23.13 -18.96
C SER A 124 -1.78 -24.36 -19.19
N HIS A 125 -1.37 -25.29 -20.05
CA HIS A 125 -2.13 -26.52 -20.33
C HIS A 125 -1.71 -27.71 -19.47
N VAL A 126 -0.71 -27.55 -18.60
CA VAL A 126 -0.23 -28.61 -17.72
C VAL A 126 -1.10 -28.65 -16.47
N SER A 127 -1.41 -29.86 -15.99
CA SER A 127 -2.17 -30.13 -14.77
C SER A 127 -1.70 -29.31 -13.56
N THR A 128 -0.39 -29.24 -13.34
CA THR A 128 0.20 -28.44 -12.25
C THR A 128 -0.14 -26.96 -12.36
N PHE A 129 -0.21 -26.39 -13.56
CA PHE A 129 -0.65 -25.00 -13.74
C PHE A 129 -2.12 -24.82 -13.37
N ILE A 130 -2.98 -25.76 -13.80
CA ILE A 130 -4.42 -25.74 -13.47
C ILE A 130 -4.62 -25.82 -11.96
N LEU A 131 -3.85 -26.66 -11.26
CA LEU A 131 -3.88 -26.74 -9.80
C LEU A 131 -3.39 -25.44 -9.14
N ILE A 132 -2.39 -24.75 -9.69
CA ILE A 132 -1.97 -23.42 -9.20
C ILE A 132 -3.10 -22.39 -9.42
N GLN A 133 -3.81 -22.43 -10.55
CA GLN A 133 -4.98 -21.56 -10.75
C GLN A 133 -6.07 -21.86 -9.73
N GLN A 134 -6.38 -23.13 -9.50
CA GLN A 134 -7.34 -23.57 -8.49
C GLN A 134 -6.94 -23.10 -7.08
N LEU A 135 -5.65 -23.12 -6.76
CA LEU A 135 -5.12 -22.59 -5.51
C LEU A 135 -5.52 -21.12 -5.31
N PHE A 136 -5.31 -20.27 -6.32
CA PHE A 136 -5.70 -18.86 -6.25
C PHE A 136 -7.21 -18.65 -6.29
N GLU A 137 -7.97 -19.48 -7.01
CA GLU A 137 -9.43 -19.47 -6.97
C GLU A 137 -9.96 -19.70 -5.56
N LEU A 138 -9.38 -20.65 -4.83
CA LEU A 138 -9.72 -20.94 -3.44
C LEU A 138 -9.29 -19.82 -2.51
N LEU A 139 -8.09 -19.27 -2.72
CA LEU A 139 -7.54 -18.18 -1.91
C LEU A 139 -8.43 -16.92 -1.99
N PHE A 140 -8.86 -16.52 -3.19
CA PHE A 140 -9.64 -15.30 -3.41
C PHE A 140 -11.16 -15.48 -3.16
N GLN A 141 -11.58 -16.56 -2.50
CA GLN A 141 -12.97 -16.72 -2.09
C GLN A 141 -13.38 -15.61 -1.10
N THR A 142 -14.61 -15.11 -1.22
CA THR A 142 -15.13 -14.01 -0.39
C THR A 142 -15.22 -14.33 1.11
N LYS A 143 -15.17 -15.62 1.47
CA LYS A 143 -15.15 -16.08 2.87
C LYS A 143 -13.79 -15.87 3.53
N ASN A 144 -12.73 -15.71 2.72
CA ASN A 144 -11.36 -15.58 3.20
C ASN A 144 -11.03 -14.11 3.44
N ILE A 145 -10.20 -13.86 4.43
CA ILE A 145 -9.65 -12.55 4.76
C ILE A 145 -8.22 -12.51 4.25
N ILE A 146 -7.91 -11.51 3.42
CA ILE A 146 -6.59 -11.31 2.84
C ILE A 146 -5.99 -10.01 3.38
N TYR A 147 -4.96 -10.12 4.18
CA TYR A 147 -4.19 -8.98 4.63
C TYR A 147 -3.09 -8.65 3.63
N VAL A 148 -2.91 -7.35 3.36
CA VAL A 148 -1.87 -6.83 2.47
C VAL A 148 -1.23 -5.59 3.10
N TRP A 149 0.08 -5.44 2.95
CA TRP A 149 0.76 -4.20 3.32
C TRP A 149 0.66 -3.16 2.20
N GLY A 150 -0.38 -2.33 2.25
CA GLY A 150 -0.68 -1.36 1.21
C GLY A 150 -1.90 -1.77 0.39
N GLU A 151 -1.87 -1.51 -0.91
CA GLU A 151 -3.06 -1.70 -1.76
C GLU A 151 -3.01 -3.05 -2.48
N ILE A 152 -4.10 -3.82 -2.39
CA ILE A 152 -4.21 -5.12 -3.10
C ILE A 152 -4.12 -4.98 -4.63
N ASP A 153 -4.36 -3.77 -5.15
CA ASP A 153 -4.21 -3.43 -6.57
C ASP A 153 -2.80 -3.73 -7.12
N GLU A 154 -1.78 -3.91 -6.27
CA GLU A 154 -0.45 -4.35 -6.72
C GLU A 154 -0.47 -5.71 -7.43
N LEU A 155 -1.38 -6.62 -7.03
CA LEU A 155 -1.60 -7.92 -7.67
C LEU A 155 -2.11 -7.80 -9.11
N THR A 156 -2.70 -6.66 -9.50
CA THR A 156 -3.25 -6.49 -10.85
C THR A 156 -2.19 -6.66 -11.94
N LYS A 157 -0.92 -6.36 -11.63
CA LYS A 157 0.20 -6.53 -12.56
C LYS A 157 0.48 -8.01 -12.86
N PHE A 158 0.09 -8.92 -11.96
CA PHE A 158 0.30 -10.36 -12.08
C PHE A 158 -0.83 -11.08 -12.85
N THR A 159 -1.92 -10.38 -13.20
CA THR A 159 -3.02 -10.97 -13.98
C THR A 159 -2.57 -11.43 -15.38
N GLU A 160 -1.46 -10.92 -15.91
CA GLU A 160 -0.88 -11.37 -17.19
C GLU A 160 -0.44 -12.83 -17.17
N PHE A 161 -0.19 -13.41 -15.99
CA PHE A 161 0.18 -14.81 -15.83
C PHE A 161 -1.04 -15.76 -15.79
N ASN A 162 -2.27 -15.23 -15.88
CA ASN A 162 -3.52 -16.00 -15.83
C ASN A 162 -3.69 -16.87 -14.57
N LEU A 163 -3.01 -16.54 -13.47
CA LEU A 163 -3.18 -17.22 -12.18
C LEU A 163 -4.53 -16.91 -11.53
N PHE A 164 -5.00 -15.68 -11.75
CA PHE A 164 -6.25 -15.13 -11.25
C PHE A 164 -6.65 -13.93 -12.11
N THR A 165 -7.89 -13.50 -11.96
CA THR A 165 -8.52 -12.41 -12.71
C THR A 165 -8.61 -11.13 -11.88
N TYR A 166 -8.82 -10.00 -12.56
CA TYR A 166 -9.14 -8.74 -11.88
C TYR A 166 -10.34 -8.87 -10.94
N ASP A 167 -11.38 -9.59 -11.37
CA ASP A 167 -12.60 -9.74 -10.58
C ASP A 167 -12.33 -10.52 -9.29
N GLN A 168 -11.51 -11.58 -9.32
CA GLN A 168 -11.10 -12.29 -8.10
C GLN A 168 -10.39 -11.36 -7.11
N ILE A 169 -9.48 -10.49 -7.58
CA ILE A 169 -8.81 -9.51 -6.72
C ILE A 169 -9.83 -8.54 -6.11
N TYR A 170 -10.69 -7.94 -6.93
CA TYR A 170 -11.64 -6.89 -6.48
C TYR A 170 -12.80 -7.41 -5.62
N LEU A 171 -13.20 -8.66 -5.81
CA LEU A 171 -14.27 -9.29 -5.04
C LEU A 171 -13.76 -9.91 -3.74
N SER A 172 -12.45 -10.10 -3.60
CA SER A 172 -11.84 -10.62 -2.37
C SER A 172 -12.04 -9.66 -1.20
N HIS A 173 -12.29 -10.23 -0.01
CA HIS A 173 -12.31 -9.46 1.22
C HIS A 173 -10.86 -9.23 1.67
N ASN A 174 -10.37 -8.00 1.51
CA ASN A 174 -9.00 -7.64 1.82
C ASN A 174 -8.90 -6.45 2.78
N ILE A 175 -7.87 -6.47 3.61
CA ILE A 175 -7.58 -5.46 4.62
C ILE A 175 -6.19 -4.87 4.35
N ASN A 176 -6.13 -3.55 4.21
CA ASN A 176 -4.89 -2.80 4.06
C ASN A 176 -4.24 -2.56 5.43
N LEU A 177 -3.31 -3.43 5.83
CA LEU A 177 -2.60 -3.36 7.12
C LEU A 177 -1.82 -2.06 7.30
N GLN A 178 -1.28 -1.48 6.23
CA GLN A 178 -0.58 -0.19 6.32
C GLN A 178 -1.53 0.94 6.71
N GLY A 179 -2.77 0.89 6.23
CA GLY A 179 -3.84 1.81 6.61
C GLY A 179 -4.24 1.66 8.07
N GLU A 180 -4.50 0.43 8.51
CA GLU A 180 -4.86 0.11 9.90
C GLU A 180 -3.74 0.49 10.87
N PHE A 181 -2.48 0.15 10.55
CA PHE A 181 -1.32 0.54 11.32
C PHE A 181 -1.21 2.06 11.50
N LYS A 182 -1.48 2.82 10.43
CA LYS A 182 -1.44 4.29 10.51
C LYS A 182 -2.48 4.83 11.49
N LEU A 183 -3.68 4.26 11.51
CA LEU A 183 -4.74 4.64 12.44
C LEU A 183 -4.35 4.27 13.89
N TYR A 184 -3.85 3.06 14.09
CA TYR A 184 -3.33 2.59 15.38
C TYR A 184 -2.23 3.50 15.92
N TRP A 185 -1.22 3.80 15.10
CA TRP A 185 -0.08 4.64 15.49
C TRP A 185 -0.55 6.04 15.92
N HIS A 186 -1.40 6.69 15.13
CA HIS A 186 -1.92 8.02 15.47
C HIS A 186 -2.74 8.03 16.78
N LYS A 187 -3.42 6.92 17.11
CA LYS A 187 -4.20 6.79 18.35
C LYS A 187 -3.29 6.66 19.57
N HIS A 188 -2.24 5.85 19.49
CA HIS A 188 -1.40 5.51 20.65
C HIS A 188 -0.19 6.44 20.82
N HIS A 189 0.20 7.15 19.76
CA HIS A 189 1.36 8.05 19.76
C HIS A 189 0.91 9.47 19.38
N PRO A 190 0.03 10.10 20.18
CA PRO A 190 -0.49 11.42 19.86
C PRO A 190 0.65 12.44 19.79
N HIS A 191 0.68 13.23 18.72
CA HIS A 191 1.59 14.35 18.65
C HIS A 191 1.24 15.36 19.74
N ILE A 192 2.16 15.58 20.68
CA ILE A 192 2.09 16.71 21.60
C ILE A 192 2.81 17.88 20.92
N PRO A 193 2.09 18.91 20.46
CA PRO A 193 2.72 20.07 19.85
C PRO A 193 3.48 20.81 20.94
N THR A 194 4.81 20.79 20.88
CA THR A 194 5.62 21.74 21.64
C THR A 194 5.32 23.13 21.11
N SER A 195 4.67 23.93 21.95
CA SER A 195 4.25 25.30 21.72
C SER A 195 5.41 26.17 21.25
N SER A 196 5.58 26.31 19.93
CA SER A 196 6.22 27.42 19.20
C SER A 196 6.89 26.94 17.90
N THR A 197 6.13 26.88 16.81
CA THR A 197 6.50 27.40 15.49
C THR A 197 5.48 26.88 14.47
N ASN A 198 4.53 27.75 14.13
CA ASN A 198 3.64 27.54 13.00
C ASN A 198 4.50 27.31 11.73
N ASN A 199 4.36 26.14 11.11
CA ASN A 199 4.97 25.67 9.84
C ASN A 199 6.28 24.88 9.87
N GLN A 200 6.88 24.53 11.01
CA GLN A 200 8.00 23.56 10.98
C GLN A 200 7.47 22.13 10.96
N LYS A 201 7.90 21.34 9.97
CA LYS A 201 7.62 19.90 9.90
C LYS A 201 8.16 19.26 11.17
N CYS A 202 7.27 18.86 12.06
CA CYS A 202 7.61 18.07 13.24
C CYS A 202 8.38 16.80 12.82
N ILE A 203 9.50 16.55 13.50
CA ILE A 203 10.42 15.42 13.25
C ILE A 203 10.43 14.42 14.41
N CYS A 204 9.56 14.56 15.43
CA CYS A 204 9.50 13.57 16.50
C CYS A 204 8.94 12.24 15.99
N GLU A 205 9.19 11.17 16.74
CA GLU A 205 8.77 9.81 16.42
C GLU A 205 7.25 9.71 16.20
N ALA A 206 6.46 10.42 17.02
CA ALA A 206 5.01 10.54 16.85
C ALA A 206 4.61 11.18 15.50
N CYS A 207 5.46 12.02 14.90
CA CYS A 207 5.21 12.68 13.61
C CYS A 207 5.69 11.87 12.39
N ILE A 208 6.31 10.70 12.59
CA ILE A 208 6.64 9.76 11.52
C ILE A 208 5.31 9.23 10.95
N GLY A 209 5.17 9.22 9.62
CA GLY A 209 3.91 8.84 8.95
C GLY A 209 2.77 9.88 8.98
N ILE A 210 2.86 10.91 9.84
CA ILE A 210 1.89 12.03 9.90
C ILE A 210 2.04 12.99 8.71
N GLN A 211 3.25 13.20 8.19
CA GLN A 211 3.43 14.05 7.01
C GLN A 211 2.59 13.49 5.85
N GLU A 212 1.51 14.20 5.50
CA GLU A 212 0.22 13.70 4.96
C GLU A 212 0.27 12.78 3.71
N ASN A 213 1.44 12.53 3.11
CA ASN A 213 1.59 11.74 1.90
C ASN A 213 2.69 10.66 1.95
N ASN A 214 3.33 10.40 3.09
CA ASN A 214 4.31 9.31 3.19
C ASN A 214 3.66 8.07 3.81
N PRO A 215 3.47 6.97 3.05
CA PRO A 215 3.00 5.71 3.62
C PRO A 215 4.04 5.14 4.59
N TRP A 216 3.56 4.45 5.63
CA TRP A 216 4.42 3.70 6.56
C TRP A 216 5.11 2.56 5.83
N SER A 217 6.44 2.48 5.91
CA SER A 217 7.14 1.27 5.48
C SER A 217 6.97 0.19 6.54
N ILE A 218 6.75 -1.06 6.12
CA ILE A 218 6.64 -2.20 7.04
C ILE A 218 7.87 -2.30 7.96
N GLN A 219 9.09 -2.10 7.43
CA GLN A 219 10.32 -2.08 8.25
C GLN A 219 10.28 -1.08 9.42
N ALA A 220 9.67 0.09 9.20
CA ALA A 220 9.54 1.10 10.25
C ALA A 220 8.48 0.68 11.27
N ALA A 221 7.35 0.15 10.81
CA ALA A 221 6.32 -0.40 11.69
C ALA A 221 6.86 -1.54 12.57
N THR A 222 7.64 -2.46 11.99
CA THR A 222 8.32 -3.54 12.72
C THR A 222 9.32 -3.01 13.75
N ALA A 223 10.13 -2.02 13.37
CA ALA A 223 11.12 -1.47 14.28
C ALA A 223 10.46 -0.80 15.48
N TYR A 224 9.43 0.00 15.26
CA TYR A 224 8.81 0.77 16.34
C TYR A 224 7.88 -0.07 17.22
N GLU A 225 7.02 -0.92 16.64
CA GLU A 225 6.04 -1.67 17.44
C GLU A 225 6.54 -3.06 17.86
N LEU A 226 7.32 -3.73 17.01
CA LEU A 226 7.82 -5.08 17.33
C LEU A 226 9.24 -5.04 17.91
N HIS A 227 9.84 -3.86 18.04
CA HIS A 227 11.22 -3.66 18.50
C HIS A 227 12.23 -4.57 17.78
N LYS A 228 12.02 -4.78 16.48
CA LYS A 228 12.82 -5.71 15.66
C LYS A 228 13.22 -5.07 14.33
N TRP A 229 14.41 -5.41 13.85
CA TRP A 229 14.91 -5.00 12.54
C TRP A 229 14.56 -6.05 11.48
N LEU A 230 13.60 -5.71 10.62
CA LEU A 230 13.38 -6.44 9.37
C LEU A 230 14.45 -6.04 8.33
N ASP A 231 15.34 -6.97 8.01
CA ASP A 231 16.42 -6.75 7.06
C ASP A 231 15.90 -6.57 5.64
N LYS A 232 15.95 -5.34 5.12
CA LYS A 232 15.47 -4.98 3.78
C LYS A 232 16.60 -4.79 2.78
N ARG A 233 17.83 -5.22 3.07
CA ARG A 233 18.99 -5.11 2.15
C ARG A 233 18.74 -5.77 0.79
N HIS A 234 17.92 -6.82 0.77
CA HIS A 234 17.67 -7.64 -0.41
C HIS A 234 16.40 -7.30 -1.21
N THR A 235 15.59 -6.33 -0.77
CA THR A 235 14.42 -5.77 -1.50
C THR A 235 14.68 -5.30 -2.94
N CYS A 236 15.91 -4.93 -3.31
CA CYS A 236 16.25 -4.52 -4.67
C CYS A 236 16.92 -5.64 -5.47
N SER A 237 16.89 -6.87 -4.96
CA SER A 237 17.42 -8.05 -5.63
C SER A 237 16.55 -8.40 -6.84
N PRO A 238 17.11 -9.07 -7.85
CA PRO A 238 16.34 -9.51 -9.00
C PRO A 238 15.54 -10.76 -8.63
N PHE A 239 14.32 -10.59 -8.13
CA PHE A 239 13.42 -11.70 -7.76
C PHE A 239 13.03 -12.60 -8.94
N ASP A 240 13.23 -12.14 -10.18
CA ASP A 240 12.95 -12.90 -11.39
C ASP A 240 14.03 -13.93 -11.77
N ILE A 241 15.09 -14.09 -10.98
CA ILE A 241 16.13 -15.14 -11.18
C ILE A 241 15.72 -16.54 -10.68
N GLY A 242 14.59 -16.61 -9.98
CA GLY A 242 14.16 -17.79 -9.24
C GLY A 242 14.91 -17.91 -7.91
N LEU A 243 14.18 -17.98 -6.81
CA LEU A 243 14.67 -18.21 -5.46
C LEU A 243 14.84 -19.69 -5.14
N ASP A 244 14.04 -20.59 -5.75
CA ASP A 244 14.16 -22.03 -5.50
C ASP A 244 15.54 -22.55 -5.94
N PRO A 245 16.36 -23.09 -5.02
CA PRO A 245 17.68 -23.65 -5.34
C PRO A 245 17.64 -24.81 -6.32
N LYS A 246 16.49 -25.48 -6.46
CA LYS A 246 16.32 -26.61 -7.37
C LYS A 246 16.22 -26.16 -8.83
N LEU A 247 15.80 -24.93 -9.12
CA LEU A 247 15.54 -24.47 -10.49
C LEU A 247 16.76 -24.52 -11.41
N VAL A 248 17.93 -24.15 -10.87
CA VAL A 248 19.19 -24.02 -11.61
C VAL A 248 20.32 -24.56 -10.73
N LYS A 249 21.35 -25.13 -11.34
CA LYS A 249 22.57 -25.52 -10.60
C LYS A 249 23.32 -24.24 -10.20
N LEU A 250 23.50 -24.04 -8.89
CA LEU A 250 24.13 -22.85 -8.31
C LEU A 250 25.50 -23.18 -7.75
N ASN A 251 26.41 -22.21 -7.81
CA ASN A 251 27.62 -22.24 -6.98
C ASN A 251 27.30 -21.82 -5.53
N SER A 252 28.26 -22.00 -4.62
CA SER A 252 28.06 -21.70 -3.18
C SER A 252 27.67 -20.25 -2.90
N ASN A 253 28.24 -19.28 -3.63
CA ASN A 253 27.94 -17.86 -3.44
C ASN A 253 26.52 -17.52 -3.93
N GLU A 254 26.13 -18.07 -5.09
CA GLU A 254 24.78 -17.91 -5.63
C GLU A 254 23.73 -18.55 -4.74
N LEU A 255 24.01 -19.74 -4.21
CA LEU A 255 23.12 -20.42 -3.26
C LEU A 255 22.91 -19.60 -1.99
N GLN A 256 24.00 -19.10 -1.39
CA GLN A 256 23.93 -18.24 -0.22
C GLN A 256 23.14 -16.96 -0.50
N TYR A 257 23.37 -16.34 -1.65
CA TYR A 257 22.63 -15.14 -2.05
C TYR A 257 21.14 -15.42 -2.23
N ARG A 258 20.75 -16.54 -2.86
CA ARG A 258 19.34 -16.94 -2.96
C ARG A 258 18.72 -17.20 -1.59
N GLN A 259 19.43 -17.89 -0.69
CA GLN A 259 18.96 -18.12 0.67
C GLN A 259 18.66 -16.82 1.42
N LEU A 260 19.52 -15.80 1.26
CA LEU A 260 19.30 -14.47 1.87
C LEU A 260 18.05 -13.77 1.30
N ILE A 261 17.82 -13.84 -0.01
CA ILE A 261 16.63 -13.25 -0.64
C ILE A 261 15.37 -14.01 -0.21
N THR A 262 15.42 -15.35 -0.19
CA THR A 262 14.33 -16.21 0.27
C THR A 262 13.96 -15.91 1.72
N LEU A 263 14.95 -15.77 2.60
CA LEU A 263 14.73 -15.45 4.00
C LEU A 263 14.07 -14.07 4.14
N TYR A 264 14.53 -13.07 3.39
CA TYR A 264 13.85 -11.77 3.33
C TYR A 264 12.39 -11.91 2.90
N ALA A 265 12.13 -12.62 1.80
CA ALA A 265 10.78 -12.76 1.24
C ALA A 265 9.82 -13.42 2.23
N ALA A 266 10.28 -14.44 2.96
CA ALA A 266 9.52 -15.09 4.02
C ALA A 266 9.30 -14.16 5.22
N ASN A 267 10.35 -13.49 5.69
CA ASN A 267 10.28 -12.60 6.84
C ASN A 267 9.34 -11.39 6.59
N ASP A 268 9.27 -10.86 5.36
CA ASP A 268 8.36 -9.76 5.02
C ASP A 268 6.89 -10.19 5.21
N SER A 269 6.53 -11.42 4.81
CA SER A 269 5.20 -11.97 5.04
C SER A 269 4.90 -12.22 6.52
N ILE A 270 5.81 -12.86 7.25
CA ILE A 270 5.62 -13.15 8.69
C ILE A 270 5.52 -11.86 9.50
N THR A 271 6.27 -10.84 9.11
CA THR A 271 6.20 -9.54 9.77
C THR A 271 4.80 -8.92 9.66
N ASN A 272 4.15 -9.05 8.50
CA ASN A 272 2.77 -8.62 8.33
C ASN A 272 1.82 -9.38 9.28
N ASN A 273 2.03 -10.69 9.48
CA ASN A 273 1.25 -11.47 10.44
C ASN A 273 1.43 -10.95 11.86
N ASN A 274 2.68 -10.71 12.28
CA ASN A 274 2.95 -10.23 13.63
C ASN A 274 2.37 -8.83 13.87
N LEU A 275 2.36 -7.96 12.85
CA LEU A 275 1.70 -6.66 12.92
C LEU A 275 0.17 -6.80 12.96
N GLU A 276 -0.40 -7.72 12.19
CA GLU A 276 -1.84 -8.03 12.20
C GLU A 276 -2.29 -8.47 13.60
N LEU A 277 -1.63 -9.47 14.18
CA LEU A 277 -1.92 -9.94 15.54
C LEU A 277 -1.84 -8.78 16.54
N MET A 278 -0.78 -7.96 16.47
CA MET A 278 -0.64 -6.79 17.35
C MET A 278 -1.79 -5.80 17.20
N LEU A 279 -2.22 -5.51 15.97
CA LEU A 279 -3.27 -4.52 15.68
C LEU A 279 -4.66 -4.99 16.10
N PHE A 280 -4.95 -6.29 16.04
CA PHE A 280 -6.30 -6.82 16.27
C PHE A 280 -6.46 -7.51 17.64
N ASP A 281 -5.45 -8.19 18.18
CA ASP A 281 -5.52 -8.80 19.51
C ASP A 281 -5.58 -7.73 20.62
N THR A 282 -4.90 -6.59 20.44
CA THR A 282 -4.95 -5.49 21.42
C THR A 282 -6.30 -4.78 21.45
N ASN A 283 -7.07 -4.80 20.36
CA ASN A 283 -8.40 -4.20 20.35
C ASN A 283 -9.43 -5.07 21.08
N GLU A 284 -9.36 -6.40 20.96
CA GLU A 284 -10.25 -7.30 21.70
C GLU A 284 -10.01 -7.25 23.22
N GLN A 285 -8.76 -7.16 23.65
CA GLN A 285 -8.43 -7.04 25.08
C GLN A 285 -8.90 -5.69 25.66
N ASN A 286 -8.69 -4.59 24.93
CA ASN A 286 -9.14 -3.26 25.38
C ASN A 286 -10.68 -3.13 25.38
N GLU A 287 -11.39 -3.75 24.43
CA GLU A 287 -12.86 -3.76 24.44
C GLU A 287 -13.41 -4.59 25.60
N GLN A 288 -12.78 -5.73 25.92
CA GLN A 288 -13.17 -6.55 27.05
C GLN A 288 -12.91 -5.83 28.39
N GLU A 289 -11.77 -5.16 28.56
CA GLU A 289 -11.48 -4.34 29.76
C GLU A 289 -12.48 -3.18 29.91
N LEU A 290 -12.89 -2.53 28.82
CA LEU A 290 -13.91 -1.48 28.84
C LEU A 290 -15.30 -2.00 29.23
N ILE A 291 -15.66 -3.20 28.77
CA ILE A 291 -16.91 -3.87 29.16
C ILE A 291 -16.86 -4.23 30.65
N ASP A 292 -15.74 -4.76 31.13
CA ASP A 292 -15.56 -5.15 32.52
C ASP A 292 -15.54 -3.91 33.45
N GLU A 293 -14.89 -2.81 33.07
CA GLU A 293 -14.95 -1.53 33.79
C GLU A 293 -16.36 -0.93 33.84
N GLN A 294 -17.13 -1.04 32.75
CA GLN A 294 -18.53 -0.60 32.72
C GLN A 294 -19.42 -1.49 33.61
N GLN A 295 -19.19 -2.80 33.63
CA GLN A 295 -19.89 -3.71 34.55
C GLN A 295 -19.54 -3.45 36.02
N VAL A 296 -18.27 -3.16 36.33
CA VAL A 296 -17.85 -2.79 37.69
C VAL A 296 -18.48 -1.47 38.13
N LYS A 297 -18.60 -0.46 37.24
CA LYS A 297 -19.31 0.80 37.54
C LYS A 297 -20.81 0.61 37.75
N ILE A 298 -21.45 -0.29 37.02
CA ILE A 298 -22.88 -0.61 37.22
C ILE A 298 -23.08 -1.35 38.55
N THR A 299 -22.16 -2.25 38.91
CA THR A 299 -22.25 -3.02 40.16
C THR A 299 -21.97 -2.15 41.38
N SER A 300 -21.00 -1.22 41.31
CA SER A 300 -20.69 -0.29 42.40
C SER A 300 -21.69 0.88 42.53
N SER A 301 -22.42 1.22 41.47
CA SER A 301 -23.54 2.18 41.54
C SER A 301 -24.79 1.61 42.24
N THR A 302 -24.85 0.29 42.47
CA THR A 302 -26.02 -0.37 43.08
C THR A 302 -25.87 -0.55 44.60
N THR A 303 -24.73 -0.21 45.21
CA THR A 303 -24.46 -0.52 46.63
C THR A 303 -24.23 0.67 47.56
N THR A 304 -24.42 1.92 47.12
CA THR A 304 -24.26 3.09 48.02
C THR A 304 -25.41 4.08 47.91
N LEU A 305 -26.53 3.69 48.51
CA LEU A 305 -27.56 4.61 49.02
C LEU A 305 -27.56 4.51 50.55
N THR A 306 -26.49 4.95 51.21
CA THR A 306 -26.53 5.33 52.63
C THR A 306 -25.38 6.27 52.96
N THR A 307 -25.73 7.54 53.23
CA THR A 307 -25.09 8.49 54.16
C THR A 307 -23.56 8.63 54.18
N HIS A 308 -23.04 9.78 53.72
CA HIS A 308 -22.66 10.89 54.63
C HIS A 308 -22.10 12.08 53.82
N TYR A 309 -22.62 13.27 54.16
CA TYR A 309 -22.08 14.56 53.77
C TYR A 309 -20.77 14.80 54.54
N GLU A 310 -19.69 15.17 53.85
CA GLU A 310 -18.65 16.01 54.45
C GLU A 310 -17.90 16.85 53.41
N PHE A 311 -17.78 18.13 53.75
CA PHE A 311 -17.22 19.24 53.01
C PHE A 311 -15.71 19.30 53.26
N GLN A 312 -14.86 19.30 52.23
CA GLN A 312 -13.49 19.84 52.35
C GLN A 312 -13.04 20.57 51.08
N THR A 313 -12.38 21.70 51.31
CA THR A 313 -11.92 22.75 50.40
C THR A 313 -10.59 22.42 49.73
N PRO A 314 -10.26 23.07 48.59
CA PRO A 314 -8.97 22.86 47.93
C PRO A 314 -7.89 23.81 48.47
N SER A 315 -6.70 23.27 48.75
CA SER A 315 -5.49 24.07 48.97
C SER A 315 -4.69 24.15 47.67
N TYR A 316 -4.47 25.39 47.24
CA TYR A 316 -3.54 25.77 46.18
C TYR A 316 -2.10 25.62 46.66
N ASN A 317 -1.20 25.18 45.79
CA ASN A 317 0.21 25.49 45.94
C ASN A 317 0.82 25.87 44.58
N ASN A 318 1.09 27.16 44.45
CA ASN A 318 1.90 27.77 43.41
C ASN A 318 3.38 27.51 43.71
N ASN A 319 4.20 27.27 42.69
CA ASN A 319 5.59 27.71 42.69
C ASN A 319 6.04 27.96 41.25
N GLU A 320 6.08 29.24 40.91
CA GLU A 320 6.76 29.79 39.74
C GLU A 320 8.26 29.86 40.01
N GLN A 321 9.08 29.45 39.05
CA GLN A 321 10.48 29.89 38.95
C GLN A 321 10.75 30.37 37.53
N LEU A 322 10.92 31.69 37.41
CA LEU A 322 11.47 32.37 36.23
C LEU A 322 12.99 32.17 36.16
N GLN A 323 13.51 31.82 34.99
CA GLN A 323 14.90 32.07 34.61
C GLN A 323 14.96 32.82 33.28
N GLN A 324 15.65 33.96 33.33
CA GLN A 324 15.91 34.89 32.24
C GLN A 324 17.05 34.37 31.35
N THR A 325 16.95 34.57 30.04
CA THR A 325 18.04 34.41 29.07
C THR A 325 18.31 35.75 28.36
N PRO A 326 19.57 36.02 27.96
CA PRO A 326 19.96 37.29 27.34
C PRO A 326 19.77 37.30 25.81
N PRO A 327 19.79 38.49 25.16
CA PRO A 327 19.40 38.64 23.76
C PRO A 327 20.53 38.34 22.77
N VAL A 328 20.18 37.79 21.62
CA VAL A 328 21.07 37.55 20.46
C VAL A 328 20.70 38.52 19.34
N GLU A 329 21.72 39.23 18.83
CA GLU A 329 21.64 40.17 17.70
C GLU A 329 21.42 39.46 16.34
N PRO A 330 20.73 40.07 15.36
CA PRO A 330 20.61 39.54 14.02
C PRO A 330 21.59 40.21 13.03
N ASN A 331 22.41 39.41 12.35
CA ASN A 331 23.16 39.83 11.17
C ASN A 331 22.33 39.58 9.90
N LEU A 332 22.00 40.68 9.21
CA LEU A 332 21.45 40.69 7.85
C LEU A 332 22.58 40.39 6.83
N VAL A 333 22.37 39.42 5.94
CA VAL A 333 23.13 39.29 4.70
C VAL A 333 22.15 39.31 3.52
N THR A 334 22.21 40.40 2.77
CA THR A 334 21.50 40.65 1.51
C THR A 334 22.23 39.90 0.38
N ILE A 335 21.54 39.05 -0.38
CA ILE A 335 22.06 38.44 -1.61
C ILE A 335 21.27 39.00 -2.79
N GLU A 336 21.92 39.88 -3.54
CA GLU A 336 21.42 40.44 -4.80
C GLU A 336 21.43 39.41 -5.93
N SER A 337 20.37 39.54 -6.74
CA SER A 337 20.05 38.79 -7.93
C SER A 337 20.99 39.08 -9.11
N GLN A 338 21.55 38.04 -9.73
CA GLN A 338 21.99 38.08 -11.12
C GLN A 338 21.35 36.93 -11.91
N GLN A 339 20.21 37.22 -12.55
CA GLN A 339 19.63 36.37 -13.58
C GLN A 339 20.32 36.67 -14.92
N ARG A 340 21.27 35.82 -15.32
CA ARG A 340 21.69 35.73 -16.73
C ARG A 340 20.82 34.69 -17.45
N SER A 341 20.23 35.11 -18.56
CA SER A 341 19.40 34.31 -19.46
C SER A 341 20.20 33.12 -20.02
N ARG A 342 19.99 31.94 -19.44
CA ARG A 342 20.65 30.70 -19.89
C ARG A 342 20.00 30.20 -21.17
N GLN A 343 20.78 30.07 -22.24
CA GLN A 343 20.32 29.44 -23.48
C GLN A 343 20.11 27.94 -23.24
N LEU A 344 18.93 27.44 -23.64
CA LEU A 344 18.55 26.04 -23.50
C LEU A 344 19.42 25.14 -24.38
N THR A 345 19.84 24.01 -23.82
CA THR A 345 20.58 22.96 -24.52
C THR A 345 19.74 22.28 -25.59
N LYS A 346 20.39 21.62 -26.56
CA LYS A 346 19.71 20.94 -27.69
C LYS A 346 18.71 19.87 -27.21
N GLU A 347 19.03 19.16 -26.13
CA GLU A 347 18.13 18.17 -25.50
C GLU A 347 16.95 18.80 -24.76
N GLU A 348 17.15 19.94 -24.10
CA GLU A 348 16.06 20.69 -23.47
C GLU A 348 15.10 21.23 -24.54
N LYS A 349 15.62 21.75 -25.65
CA LYS A 349 14.82 22.15 -26.82
C LYS A 349 14.05 20.95 -27.40
N HIS A 350 14.67 19.77 -27.46
CA HIS A 350 14.04 18.54 -27.97
C HIS A 350 12.93 18.02 -27.03
N LYS A 351 13.13 18.07 -25.70
CA LYS A 351 12.11 17.73 -24.70
C LYS A 351 10.92 18.69 -24.74
N ILE A 352 11.17 19.99 -24.91
CA ILE A 352 10.14 21.00 -25.07
C ILE A 352 9.35 20.77 -26.37
N HIS A 353 10.04 20.46 -27.47
CA HIS A 353 9.43 20.13 -28.76
C HIS A 353 8.54 18.88 -28.69
N ASN A 354 9.02 17.79 -28.07
CA ASN A 354 8.24 16.58 -27.89
C ASN A 354 7.00 16.83 -27.02
N ARG A 355 7.14 17.59 -25.93
CA ARG A 355 6.01 17.99 -25.07
C ARG A 355 5.01 18.88 -25.80
N SER A 356 5.47 19.78 -26.68
CA SER A 356 4.58 20.59 -27.51
C SER A 356 3.89 19.78 -28.60
N CYS A 357 4.56 18.75 -29.14
CA CYS A 357 3.97 17.80 -30.08
C CYS A 357 2.90 16.93 -29.42
N THR A 358 3.13 16.43 -28.19
CA THR A 358 2.10 15.71 -27.43
C THR A 358 0.93 16.61 -27.06
N LEU A 359 1.18 17.88 -26.75
CA LEU A 359 0.13 18.87 -26.49
C LEU A 359 -0.65 19.25 -27.76
N LYS A 360 0.00 19.38 -28.93
CA LYS A 360 -0.67 19.58 -30.23
C LYS A 360 -1.49 18.35 -30.64
N GLN A 361 -0.96 17.14 -30.46
CA GLN A 361 -1.71 15.89 -30.66
C GLN A 361 -2.91 15.81 -29.71
N ARG A 362 -2.72 16.11 -28.41
CA ARG A 362 -3.83 16.16 -27.44
C ARG A 362 -4.86 17.24 -27.80
N LYS A 363 -4.44 18.44 -28.23
CA LYS A 363 -5.35 19.50 -28.70
C LYS A 363 -6.18 19.08 -29.92
N ARG A 364 -5.64 18.25 -30.83
CA ARG A 364 -6.42 17.67 -31.95
C ARG A 364 -7.48 16.67 -31.47
N TYR A 365 -7.23 15.93 -30.39
CA TYR A 365 -8.22 14.99 -29.81
C TYR A 365 -9.36 15.66 -29.03
N TYR A 366 -9.23 16.95 -28.67
CA TYR A 366 -10.23 17.72 -27.92
C TYR A 366 -10.88 18.84 -28.73
N GLN A 367 -10.79 18.81 -30.07
CA GLN A 367 -11.40 19.88 -30.90
C GLN A 367 -12.92 19.99 -30.65
N HIS A 368 -13.57 18.87 -30.32
CA HIS A 368 -14.93 18.82 -29.81
C HIS A 368 -14.94 17.96 -28.53
N GLY A 369 -15.13 18.60 -27.39
CA GLY A 369 -15.03 17.92 -26.11
C GLY A 369 -15.75 18.66 -24.99
N ILE A 370 -16.13 17.90 -23.97
CA ILE A 370 -16.89 18.37 -22.82
C ILE A 370 -15.92 18.64 -21.68
N LYS A 371 -16.09 19.79 -21.02
CA LYS A 371 -15.30 20.20 -19.86
C LYS A 371 -16.16 20.19 -18.62
N CYS A 372 -15.93 19.23 -17.74
CA CYS A 372 -16.65 19.12 -16.47
C CYS A 372 -15.78 19.70 -15.34
N ARG A 373 -16.32 20.66 -14.61
CA ARG A 373 -15.67 21.36 -13.50
C ARG A 373 -16.04 20.73 -12.16
N ASN A 374 -15.25 21.00 -11.12
CA ASN A 374 -15.52 20.55 -9.74
C ASN A 374 -15.74 19.03 -9.58
N ILE A 375 -14.96 18.22 -10.29
CA ILE A 375 -15.09 16.77 -10.26
C ILE A 375 -14.54 16.21 -8.95
N ASP A 376 -15.29 15.31 -8.31
CA ASP A 376 -14.83 14.69 -7.06
C ASP A 376 -13.49 13.96 -7.27
N LYS A 377 -12.53 14.24 -6.38
CA LYS A 377 -11.16 13.70 -6.47
C LYS A 377 -11.09 12.17 -6.46
N ARG A 378 -12.14 11.51 -5.96
CA ARG A 378 -12.21 10.04 -5.85
C ARG A 378 -12.55 9.34 -7.18
N PHE A 379 -13.01 10.06 -8.21
CA PHE A 379 -13.17 9.46 -9.52
C PHE A 379 -11.80 9.19 -10.18
N THR A 380 -11.50 7.92 -10.44
CA THR A 380 -10.37 7.53 -11.29
C THR A 380 -10.76 7.60 -12.77
N ILE A 381 -9.78 7.59 -13.69
CA ILE A 381 -10.06 7.52 -15.13
C ILE A 381 -10.92 6.30 -15.46
N ARG A 382 -10.69 5.16 -14.79
CA ARG A 382 -11.45 3.92 -15.00
C ARG A 382 -12.92 4.09 -14.62
N ASN A 383 -13.21 4.63 -13.43
CA ASN A 383 -14.58 4.89 -12.99
C ASN A 383 -15.32 5.78 -13.99
N ILE A 384 -14.65 6.82 -14.49
CA ILE A 384 -15.23 7.75 -15.46
C ILE A 384 -15.55 7.04 -16.77
N LYS A 385 -14.63 6.22 -17.30
CA LYS A 385 -14.88 5.41 -18.51
C LYS A 385 -16.10 4.52 -18.34
N ASP A 386 -16.23 3.85 -17.19
CA ASP A 386 -17.35 2.94 -16.93
C ASP A 386 -18.69 3.70 -16.86
N ILE A 387 -18.72 4.85 -16.19
CA ILE A 387 -19.89 5.73 -16.13
C ILE A 387 -20.27 6.22 -17.53
N LEU A 388 -19.31 6.74 -18.31
CA LEU A 388 -19.59 7.20 -19.68
C LEU A 388 -20.16 6.07 -20.56
N ARG A 389 -19.65 4.85 -20.42
CA ARG A 389 -20.21 3.66 -21.12
C ARG A 389 -21.62 3.33 -20.66
N GLN A 390 -21.90 3.38 -19.35
CA GLN A 390 -23.24 3.15 -18.81
C GLN A 390 -24.27 4.14 -19.36
N HIS A 391 -23.84 5.39 -19.58
CA HIS A 391 -24.65 6.45 -20.19
C HIS A 391 -24.59 6.48 -21.72
N ARG A 392 -23.97 5.48 -22.37
CA ARG A 392 -23.83 5.38 -23.84
C ARG A 392 -23.14 6.60 -24.47
N ILE A 393 -22.22 7.21 -23.74
CA ILE A 393 -21.44 8.37 -24.19
C ILE A 393 -20.16 7.86 -24.85
N SER A 394 -20.05 8.08 -26.16
CA SER A 394 -18.87 7.66 -26.94
C SER A 394 -17.76 8.69 -26.85
N PHE A 395 -16.60 8.28 -26.33
CA PHE A 395 -15.44 9.15 -26.12
C PHE A 395 -14.19 8.67 -26.87
N THR A 396 -13.32 9.61 -27.23
CA THR A 396 -11.99 9.37 -27.85
C THR A 396 -10.87 9.44 -26.83
N ALA A 397 -10.94 10.39 -25.90
CA ALA A 397 -9.92 10.64 -24.89
C ALA A 397 -10.54 11.17 -23.59
N ILE A 398 -9.89 10.89 -22.47
CA ILE A 398 -10.29 11.39 -21.13
C ILE A 398 -9.04 11.84 -20.40
N ASN A 399 -9.05 13.02 -19.81
CA ASN A 399 -7.92 13.52 -19.02
C ASN A 399 -8.37 14.46 -17.91
N PHE A 400 -7.52 14.61 -16.89
CA PHE A 400 -7.72 15.56 -15.80
C PHE A 400 -6.78 16.76 -15.94
N SER A 401 -7.24 17.90 -15.45
CA SER A 401 -6.38 19.02 -15.07
C SER A 401 -6.77 19.49 -13.68
N THR A 402 -5.79 19.64 -12.80
CA THR A 402 -5.99 20.18 -11.45
C THR A 402 -5.42 21.58 -11.40
N SER A 403 -6.23 22.56 -11.01
CA SER A 403 -5.79 23.92 -10.73
C SER A 403 -5.23 23.96 -9.30
N SER A 404 -3.93 24.25 -9.15
CA SER A 404 -3.30 24.37 -7.83
C SER A 404 -3.77 25.61 -7.06
N THR A 405 -4.19 26.66 -7.77
CA THR A 405 -4.68 27.90 -7.15
C THR A 405 -6.13 27.77 -6.71
N ALA A 406 -6.99 27.22 -7.57
CA ALA A 406 -8.43 27.08 -7.27
C ALA A 406 -8.79 25.79 -6.51
N HIS A 407 -7.83 24.88 -6.31
CA HIS A 407 -8.06 23.52 -5.79
C HIS A 407 -9.15 22.74 -6.57
N GLU A 408 -9.39 23.16 -7.81
CA GLU A 408 -10.43 22.62 -8.67
C GLU A 408 -9.86 21.53 -9.57
N ARG A 409 -10.55 20.39 -9.62
CA ARG A 409 -10.26 19.34 -10.59
C ARG A 409 -11.25 19.41 -11.75
N THR A 410 -10.72 19.59 -12.95
CA THR A 410 -11.47 19.59 -14.20
C THR A 410 -11.24 18.30 -14.98
N LEU A 411 -12.30 17.71 -15.49
CA LEU A 411 -12.28 16.59 -16.42
C LEU A 411 -12.50 17.10 -17.86
N HIS A 412 -11.68 16.60 -18.78
CA HIS A 412 -11.81 16.86 -20.22
C HIS A 412 -12.13 15.57 -20.95
N ILE A 413 -13.25 15.53 -21.66
CA ILE A 413 -13.74 14.37 -22.39
C ILE A 413 -13.76 14.72 -23.88
N GLY A 414 -12.92 14.07 -24.68
CA GLY A 414 -13.01 14.14 -26.14
C GLY A 414 -14.19 13.29 -26.62
N VAL A 415 -15.11 13.88 -27.38
CA VAL A 415 -16.32 13.20 -27.85
C VAL A 415 -16.05 12.57 -29.22
N LYS A 416 -16.50 11.31 -29.42
CA LYS A 416 -16.34 10.59 -30.69
C LYS A 416 -17.38 11.00 -31.74
N ASP A 417 -18.62 11.25 -31.31
CA ASP A 417 -19.76 11.62 -32.16
C ASP A 417 -20.16 13.07 -31.88
N ILE A 418 -19.67 13.98 -32.72
CA ILE A 418 -19.84 15.44 -32.54
C ILE A 418 -21.33 15.83 -32.62
N SER A 419 -22.13 15.12 -33.41
CA SER A 419 -23.56 15.41 -33.55
C SER A 419 -24.35 15.28 -32.25
N LYS A 420 -23.79 14.57 -31.24
CA LYS A 420 -24.40 14.34 -29.92
C LYS A 420 -23.78 15.19 -28.82
N LEU A 421 -22.92 16.16 -29.16
CA LEU A 421 -22.16 16.94 -28.18
C LEU A 421 -23.08 17.60 -27.14
N GLU A 422 -24.08 18.35 -27.57
CA GLU A 422 -25.03 19.02 -26.66
C GLU A 422 -25.81 18.01 -25.79
N THR A 423 -26.26 16.91 -26.39
CA THR A 423 -26.95 15.84 -25.63
C THR A 423 -26.03 15.24 -24.56
N TYR A 424 -24.77 15.01 -24.88
CA TYR A 424 -23.79 14.48 -23.93
C TYR A 424 -23.45 15.49 -22.84
N GLU A 425 -23.41 16.79 -23.13
CA GLU A 425 -23.20 17.83 -22.11
C GLU A 425 -24.33 17.82 -21.07
N ILE A 426 -25.58 17.77 -21.52
CA ILE A 426 -26.76 17.69 -20.65
C ILE A 426 -26.70 16.41 -19.79
N GLN A 427 -26.37 15.27 -20.39
CA GLN A 427 -26.29 13.99 -19.66
C GLN A 427 -25.20 13.98 -18.58
N ILE A 428 -24.10 14.71 -18.77
CA ILE A 428 -22.94 14.69 -17.86
C ILE A 428 -23.07 15.73 -16.74
N GLN A 429 -23.99 16.70 -16.83
CA GLN A 429 -24.07 17.84 -15.92
C GLN A 429 -24.15 17.48 -14.42
N ASN A 430 -24.77 16.34 -14.10
CA ASN A 430 -24.89 15.84 -12.72
C ASN A 430 -23.99 14.63 -12.41
N LEU A 431 -23.23 14.17 -13.40
CA LEU A 431 -22.27 13.09 -13.23
C LEU A 431 -21.00 13.62 -12.57
N PHE A 432 -20.26 12.69 -11.97
CA PHE A 432 -18.96 12.93 -11.34
C PHE A 432 -18.95 13.91 -10.15
N THR A 433 -20.12 14.21 -9.60
CA THR A 433 -20.30 14.92 -8.32
C THR A 433 -20.03 14.00 -7.13
N ARG A 434 -19.86 14.57 -5.93
CA ARG A 434 -19.75 13.80 -4.68
C ARG A 434 -20.95 12.88 -4.45
N GLU A 435 -22.14 13.36 -4.78
CA GLU A 435 -23.37 12.60 -4.60
C GLU A 435 -23.47 11.47 -5.62
N HIS A 436 -23.14 11.75 -6.88
CA HIS A 436 -23.03 10.72 -7.90
C HIS A 436 -21.99 9.64 -7.52
N TYR A 437 -20.87 10.01 -6.89
CA TYR A 437 -19.88 9.03 -6.43
C TYR A 437 -20.47 8.08 -5.39
N LYS A 438 -21.21 8.59 -4.41
CA LYS A 438 -21.87 7.75 -3.39
C LYS A 438 -22.87 6.78 -4.02
N GLN A 439 -23.72 7.28 -4.93
CA GLN A 439 -24.71 6.45 -5.64
C GLN A 439 -24.04 5.40 -6.51
N PHE A 440 -22.98 5.77 -7.23
CA PHE A 440 -22.19 4.85 -8.04
C PHE A 440 -21.56 3.73 -7.20
N GLN A 441 -21.02 4.07 -6.02
CA GLN A 441 -20.47 3.09 -5.08
C GLN A 441 -21.56 2.19 -4.49
N TYR A 442 -22.71 2.76 -4.11
CA TYR A 442 -23.85 2.00 -3.62
C TYR A 442 -24.36 1.00 -4.68
N LYS A 443 -24.57 1.45 -5.91
CA LYS A 443 -25.02 0.59 -7.02
C LYS A 443 -24.00 -0.52 -7.33
N LYS A 444 -22.70 -0.22 -7.23
CA LYS A 444 -21.66 -1.26 -7.34
C LYS A 444 -21.79 -2.31 -6.23
N ARG A 445 -22.05 -1.89 -4.99
CA ARG A 445 -22.30 -2.81 -3.86
C ARG A 445 -23.60 -3.60 -4.03
N GLU A 446 -24.65 -3.01 -4.56
CA GLU A 446 -25.91 -3.72 -4.83
C GLU A 446 -25.76 -4.78 -5.91
N ILE A 447 -25.13 -4.45 -7.04
CA ILE A 447 -24.83 -5.43 -8.10
C ILE A 447 -24.00 -6.57 -7.52
N TYR A 448 -23.02 -6.26 -6.68
CA TYR A 448 -22.22 -7.24 -5.95
C TYR A 448 -23.09 -8.16 -5.07
N HIS A 449 -23.94 -7.60 -4.21
CA HIS A 449 -24.85 -8.39 -3.37
C HIS A 449 -25.87 -9.22 -4.17
N HIS A 450 -26.37 -8.68 -5.27
CA HIS A 450 -27.31 -9.40 -6.14
C HIS A 450 -26.62 -10.60 -6.82
N THR A 451 -25.42 -10.42 -7.37
CA THR A 451 -24.62 -11.51 -7.95
C THR A 451 -24.33 -12.59 -6.91
N ILE A 452 -23.99 -12.21 -5.68
CA ILE A 452 -23.78 -13.15 -4.57
C ILE A 452 -25.05 -13.93 -4.23
N ARG A 453 -26.21 -13.25 -4.07
CA ARG A 453 -27.48 -13.91 -3.77
C ARG A 453 -27.89 -14.90 -4.86
N HIS A 454 -27.73 -14.55 -6.13
CA HIS A 454 -28.01 -15.45 -7.26
C HIS A 454 -27.08 -16.66 -7.26
N TYR A 455 -25.80 -16.45 -6.94
CA TYR A 455 -24.82 -17.53 -6.84
C TYR A 455 -25.15 -18.53 -5.72
N HIS A 456 -25.51 -18.04 -4.53
CA HIS A 456 -25.93 -18.92 -3.42
C HIS A 456 -27.22 -19.68 -3.73
N LYS A 457 -28.20 -19.03 -4.38
CA LYS A 457 -29.46 -19.68 -4.77
C LYS A 457 -29.22 -20.84 -5.78
N ASN A 458 -28.32 -20.64 -6.73
CA ASN A 458 -27.97 -21.66 -7.72
C ASN A 458 -27.16 -22.82 -7.13
N ASN A 459 -26.29 -22.55 -6.15
CA ASN A 459 -25.51 -23.60 -5.49
C ASN A 459 -26.33 -24.42 -4.48
N HIS A 460 -27.36 -23.84 -3.85
CA HIS A 460 -28.30 -24.63 -3.05
C HIS A 460 -29.14 -25.58 -3.89
N HIS A 461 -29.53 -25.20 -5.11
CA HIS A 461 -30.23 -26.11 -6.03
C HIS A 461 -29.36 -27.26 -6.55
N ARG A 462 -28.05 -27.02 -6.76
CA ARG A 462 -27.12 -28.10 -7.17
C ARG A 462 -26.83 -29.13 -6.08
N ARG A 463 -26.90 -28.76 -4.79
CA ARG A 463 -26.72 -29.70 -3.68
C ARG A 463 -27.91 -30.62 -3.43
N HIS A 464 -29.11 -30.25 -3.88
CA HIS A 464 -30.29 -31.09 -3.74
C HIS A 464 -30.52 -32.04 -4.93
N THR A 465 -29.86 -31.80 -6.06
CA THR A 465 -30.00 -32.63 -7.28
C THR A 465 -28.90 -33.67 -7.46
N SER A 466 -27.96 -33.75 -6.52
CA SER A 466 -26.86 -34.74 -6.52
C SER A 466 -27.06 -35.88 -5.51
N ASN A 467 -28.25 -36.00 -4.93
CA ASN A 467 -28.64 -37.07 -3.98
C ASN A 467 -29.80 -37.94 -4.52
N GLU A 468 -30.09 -37.83 -5.82
CA GLU A 468 -30.84 -38.80 -6.63
C GLU A 468 -29.89 -39.36 -7.69
#